data_AF-A0AAV8RI22-F1
#
_entry.id   AF-A0AAV8RI22-F1
#
_cell.length_a   1.000
_cell.length_b   1.000
_cell.length_c   1.000
_cell.angle_alpha   90.00
_cell.angle_beta   90.00
_cell.angle_gamma   90.00
#
_symmetry.space_group_name_H-M   'P 1'
#
loop_
_entity.id
_entity.type
_entity.pdbx_description
1 polymer ?
#
loop_
_entity_poly.entity_id
_entity_poly.type
_entity_poly.pdbx_seq_one_letter_code
_entity_poly.pdbx_strand_id
1 'polypeptide(L)'
;MDARPLRRSPLAAWLRKSTFPYPFLATLRPRPSDSAAGNLERSMSSIDSITNGSEKQALSEEQGTKINEVRASLGPLPDKLVCYSSDASIARYLTARNWNVTKATKMLKETLKWRLEYKPEEIRWDEIAHEAETGKIYRSSYSDKFGRSILVMRPGHENTKSTKGKIRYFVYCMENAILNLPPDQEQMVWLIDFKGFNLSNISIRTTKETADVLQNHYPERLGFAILYNPPKFFEPFWTVAKHLLEPKTCRKVKFVYSDDDNTKKIMEELFDMDELDCAFGGNNQVGFNINDYAARMQEDDKRMHLFWSQENASSSSVQHETITTNVFGNSGSDSDKPENGTPGR
;
A
#
# COMPACT_ATOMS: atom_id res chain seq x y z
N MET A 1 25.36 40.93 -24.33
CA MET A 1 24.73 40.54 -23.04
C MET A 1 24.04 39.21 -23.26
N ASP A 2 24.74 38.12 -22.98
CA ASP A 2 24.23 36.76 -23.15
C ASP A 2 23.26 36.40 -22.02
N ALA A 3 22.00 36.19 -22.36
CA ALA A 3 21.00 35.62 -21.47
C ALA A 3 21.23 34.10 -21.38
N ARG A 4 21.85 33.64 -20.29
CA ARG A 4 21.92 32.21 -19.97
C ARG A 4 20.51 31.68 -19.65
N PRO A 5 20.11 30.51 -20.15
CA PRO A 5 18.80 29.94 -19.82
C PRO A 5 18.75 29.52 -18.35
N LEU A 6 17.65 29.90 -17.69
CA LEU A 6 17.30 29.52 -16.31
C LEU A 6 17.43 28.01 -16.14
N ARG A 7 18.31 27.58 -15.23
CA ARG A 7 18.45 26.17 -14.83
C ARG A 7 17.09 25.64 -14.36
N ARG A 8 16.59 24.61 -15.04
CA ARG A 8 15.38 23.89 -14.66
C ARG A 8 15.57 23.26 -13.27
N SER A 9 14.61 23.50 -12.38
CA SER A 9 14.61 22.95 -11.02
C SER A 9 14.63 21.41 -11.04
N PRO A 10 15.60 20.75 -10.37
CA PRO A 10 15.65 19.29 -10.25
C PRO A 10 14.37 18.67 -9.65
N LEU A 11 13.68 19.40 -8.77
CA LEU A 11 12.38 19.03 -8.20
C LEU A 11 11.25 18.95 -9.23
N ALA A 12 11.23 19.85 -10.22
CA ALA A 12 10.25 19.84 -11.30
C ALA A 12 10.46 18.67 -12.29
N ALA A 13 11.69 18.11 -12.33
CA ALA A 13 12.01 16.90 -13.06
C ALA A 13 11.69 15.63 -12.25
N TRP A 14 11.85 15.67 -10.93
CA TRP A 14 11.44 14.60 -10.00
C TRP A 14 9.92 14.40 -10.01
N LEU A 15 9.14 15.50 -9.96
CA LEU A 15 7.67 15.52 -9.98
C LEU A 15 7.04 14.90 -11.23
N ARG A 16 7.55 15.25 -12.43
CA ARG A 16 7.07 14.71 -13.70
C ARG A 16 7.33 13.22 -13.88
N LYS A 17 8.18 12.63 -13.03
CA LYS A 17 8.62 11.23 -13.12
C LYS A 17 8.22 10.38 -11.90
N SER A 18 7.80 11.03 -10.80
CA SER A 18 7.43 10.38 -9.52
C SER A 18 5.92 10.46 -9.24
N THR A 19 5.11 10.83 -10.23
CA THR A 19 3.66 10.61 -10.21
C THR A 19 3.39 9.16 -9.87
N PHE A 20 2.72 8.89 -8.73
CA PHE A 20 1.90 7.69 -8.59
C PHE A 20 1.03 7.59 -9.86
N PRO A 21 1.25 6.62 -10.74
CA PRO A 21 0.47 6.52 -11.96
C PRO A 21 -0.70 5.58 -11.69
N TYR A 22 -1.92 6.11 -11.55
CA TYR A 22 -3.06 5.35 -12.08
C TYR A 22 -3.42 5.90 -13.46
N PRO A 23 -3.79 5.04 -14.42
CA PRO A 23 -3.92 5.42 -15.81
C PRO A 23 -5.34 5.91 -16.06
N PHE A 24 -5.55 7.22 -16.17
CA PHE A 24 -6.66 7.75 -16.98
C PHE A 24 -6.47 9.23 -17.29
N LEU A 25 -5.90 9.53 -18.47
CA LEU A 25 -6.19 10.78 -19.17
C LEU A 25 -6.36 10.47 -20.65
N ALA A 26 -7.59 10.08 -21.01
CA ALA A 26 -8.12 10.43 -22.31
C ALA A 26 -9.54 10.98 -22.08
N THR A 27 -9.73 12.21 -22.57
CA THR A 27 -10.97 13.00 -22.62
C THR A 27 -11.58 13.38 -21.27
N LEU A 28 -11.46 14.67 -20.93
CA LEU A 28 -12.60 15.60 -20.81
C LEU A 28 -12.04 17.03 -20.57
N ARG A 29 -12.52 18.00 -21.36
CA ARG A 29 -12.16 19.43 -21.25
C ARG A 29 -12.79 20.04 -19.98
N PRO A 30 -12.17 21.04 -19.34
CA PRO A 30 -12.78 21.74 -18.22
C PRO A 30 -13.97 22.61 -18.68
N ARG A 31 -15.07 22.59 -17.93
CA ARG A 31 -16.08 23.66 -17.91
C ARG A 31 -15.93 24.48 -16.62
N PRO A 32 -16.31 25.78 -16.65
CA PRO A 32 -15.99 26.71 -15.58
C PRO A 32 -16.89 26.58 -14.35
N SER A 33 -16.34 27.13 -13.28
CA SER A 33 -16.82 27.29 -11.90
C SER A 33 -18.24 27.83 -11.74
N ASP A 34 -18.91 27.41 -10.66
CA ASP A 34 -19.88 28.24 -9.94
C ASP A 34 -19.63 28.19 -8.42
N SER A 35 -19.92 29.33 -7.80
CA SER A 35 -19.51 29.79 -6.48
C SER A 35 -20.44 29.40 -5.32
N ALA A 36 -19.81 29.20 -4.16
CA ALA A 36 -20.22 29.48 -2.77
C ALA A 36 -21.69 29.66 -2.34
N ALA A 37 -21.95 29.02 -1.19
CA ALA A 37 -22.81 29.41 -0.05
C ALA A 37 -24.32 29.07 -0.10
N GLY A 38 -24.77 28.29 0.89
CA GLY A 38 -26.19 28.19 1.26
C GLY A 38 -26.56 26.99 2.14
N ASN A 39 -26.86 27.28 3.41
CA ASN A 39 -27.75 26.57 4.35
C ASN A 39 -27.27 25.33 5.14
N LEU A 40 -26.90 25.65 6.38
CA LEU A 40 -27.03 24.87 7.60
C LEU A 40 -28.47 24.97 8.15
N GLU A 41 -28.89 23.94 8.90
CA GLU A 41 -30.12 23.76 9.70
C GLU A 41 -31.34 23.18 8.96
N ARG A 42 -31.53 21.85 8.99
CA ARG A 42 -32.04 21.02 10.10
C ARG A 42 -33.52 21.30 10.40
N SER A 43 -34.38 20.73 9.56
CA SER A 43 -35.71 20.28 9.96
C SER A 43 -36.00 18.96 9.24
N MET A 44 -35.87 17.85 9.95
CA MET A 44 -36.51 16.55 9.69
C MET A 44 -36.03 15.56 10.76
N SER A 45 -36.67 15.57 11.92
CA SER A 45 -36.62 14.45 12.86
C SER A 45 -37.94 13.71 12.73
N SER A 46 -37.91 12.53 12.08
CA SER A 46 -38.73 11.32 12.39
C SER A 46 -38.97 10.36 11.19
N ILE A 47 -38.23 10.42 10.08
CA ILE A 47 -38.36 9.41 8.99
C ILE A 47 -37.03 8.70 8.61
N ASP A 48 -35.87 9.15 9.09
CA ASP A 48 -34.56 8.62 8.63
C ASP A 48 -34.06 7.32 9.29
N SER A 49 -34.83 6.69 10.18
CA SER A 49 -34.38 5.49 10.92
C SER A 49 -34.80 4.16 10.29
N ILE A 50 -35.81 4.13 9.41
CA ILE A 50 -36.33 2.88 8.83
C ILE A 50 -35.75 2.61 7.42
N THR A 51 -35.41 3.65 6.67
CA THR A 51 -34.82 3.56 5.31
C THR A 51 -33.33 3.22 5.32
N ASN A 52 -32.57 3.68 6.31
CA ASN A 52 -31.12 3.41 6.41
C ASN A 52 -30.78 1.92 6.65
N GLY A 53 -31.69 1.15 7.25
CA GLY A 53 -31.47 -0.27 7.54
C GLY A 53 -31.57 -1.15 6.29
N SER A 54 -32.63 -0.94 5.49
CA SER A 54 -32.88 -1.72 4.27
C SER A 54 -31.89 -1.39 3.16
N GLU A 55 -31.52 -0.12 2.97
CA GLU A 55 -30.52 0.29 1.98
C GLU A 55 -29.12 -0.23 2.33
N LYS A 56 -28.74 -0.19 3.61
CA LYS A 56 -27.44 -0.73 4.06
C LYS A 56 -27.37 -2.25 3.94
N GLN A 57 -28.49 -2.93 4.17
CA GLN A 57 -28.59 -4.38 3.97
C GLN A 57 -28.53 -4.77 2.49
N ALA A 58 -29.27 -4.08 1.62
CA ALA A 58 -29.22 -4.29 0.18
C ALA A 58 -27.82 -4.02 -0.41
N LEU A 59 -27.13 -2.97 0.05
CA LEU A 59 -25.75 -2.68 -0.33
C LEU A 59 -24.80 -3.79 0.13
N SER A 60 -24.98 -4.35 1.33
CA SER A 60 -24.18 -5.46 1.83
C SER A 60 -24.40 -6.75 1.02
N GLU A 61 -25.63 -7.01 0.58
CA GLU A 61 -25.97 -8.17 -0.26
C GLU A 61 -25.39 -8.04 -1.68
N GLU A 62 -25.46 -6.84 -2.28
CA GLU A 62 -24.83 -6.55 -3.57
C GLU A 62 -23.30 -6.74 -3.50
N GLN A 63 -22.68 -6.28 -2.42
CA GLN A 63 -21.25 -6.46 -2.19
C GLN A 63 -20.88 -7.95 -2.05
N GLY A 64 -21.65 -8.72 -1.28
CA GLY A 64 -21.47 -10.16 -1.14
C GLY A 64 -21.58 -10.90 -2.48
N THR A 65 -22.53 -10.50 -3.32
CA THR A 65 -22.69 -11.06 -4.68
C THR A 65 -21.44 -10.84 -5.53
N LYS A 66 -20.91 -9.61 -5.57
CA LYS A 66 -19.68 -9.29 -6.31
C LYS A 66 -18.44 -10.03 -5.79
N ILE A 67 -18.34 -10.23 -4.47
CA ILE A 67 -17.26 -11.03 -3.87
C ILE A 67 -17.34 -12.48 -4.38
N ASN A 68 -18.53 -13.06 -4.40
CA ASN A 68 -18.74 -14.42 -4.89
C ASN A 68 -18.48 -14.54 -6.40
N GLU A 69 -18.84 -13.54 -7.20
CA GLU A 69 -18.51 -13.52 -8.64
C GLU A 69 -16.99 -13.48 -8.89
N VAL A 70 -16.24 -12.67 -8.13
CA VAL A 70 -14.78 -12.66 -8.20
C VAL A 70 -14.23 -14.03 -7.83
N ARG A 71 -14.68 -14.60 -6.71
CA ARG A 71 -14.26 -15.93 -6.24
C ARG A 71 -14.51 -17.01 -7.28
N ALA A 72 -15.70 -17.05 -7.87
CA ALA A 72 -16.02 -17.99 -8.95
C ALA A 72 -15.09 -17.80 -10.16
N SER A 73 -14.78 -16.55 -10.51
CA SER A 73 -13.90 -16.20 -11.64
C SER A 73 -12.42 -16.53 -11.39
N LEU A 74 -11.98 -16.61 -10.13
CA LEU A 74 -10.63 -17.08 -9.78
C LEU A 74 -10.48 -18.58 -10.06
N GLY A 75 -11.57 -19.35 -9.90
CA GLY A 75 -11.55 -20.80 -10.01
C GLY A 75 -10.85 -21.47 -8.81
N PRO A 76 -10.57 -22.79 -8.90
CA PRO A 76 -9.83 -23.49 -7.87
C PRO A 76 -8.41 -22.91 -7.77
N LEU A 77 -8.01 -22.55 -6.55
CA LEU A 77 -6.68 -22.04 -6.24
C LEU A 77 -5.87 -23.11 -5.50
N PRO A 78 -4.54 -23.16 -5.66
CA PRO A 78 -3.68 -23.95 -4.79
C PRO A 78 -3.89 -23.54 -3.33
N ASP A 79 -3.83 -24.49 -2.39
CA ASP A 79 -4.17 -24.25 -0.98
C ASP A 79 -3.41 -23.07 -0.38
N LYS A 80 -2.11 -22.96 -0.68
CA LYS A 80 -1.25 -21.85 -0.25
C LYS A 80 -1.70 -20.45 -0.70
N LEU A 81 -2.63 -20.35 -1.66
CA LEU A 81 -3.15 -19.09 -2.17
C LEU A 81 -4.56 -18.76 -1.66
N VAL A 82 -5.26 -19.71 -1.03
CA VAL A 82 -6.65 -19.56 -0.58
C VAL A 82 -6.78 -18.48 0.49
N CYS A 83 -5.83 -18.42 1.41
CA CYS A 83 -5.76 -17.37 2.43
C CYS A 83 -5.69 -15.94 1.84
N TYR A 84 -5.20 -15.77 0.60
CA TYR A 84 -5.14 -14.47 -0.07
C TYR A 84 -6.43 -14.09 -0.80
N SER A 85 -7.44 -14.95 -0.80
CA SER A 85 -8.74 -14.74 -1.45
C SER A 85 -9.93 -14.82 -0.47
N SER A 86 -9.67 -14.51 0.81
CA SER A 86 -10.73 -14.25 1.80
C SER A 86 -11.69 -13.15 1.34
N ASP A 87 -12.90 -13.09 1.91
CA ASP A 87 -13.89 -12.04 1.59
C ASP A 87 -13.30 -10.64 1.76
N ALA A 88 -12.62 -10.39 2.88
CA ALA A 88 -11.98 -9.11 3.16
C ALA A 88 -10.86 -8.81 2.15
N SER A 89 -10.11 -9.82 1.69
CA SER A 89 -9.12 -9.66 0.63
C SER A 89 -9.77 -9.25 -0.68
N ILE A 90 -10.75 -10.01 -1.16
CA ILE A 90 -11.48 -9.72 -2.40
C ILE A 90 -12.12 -8.33 -2.35
N ALA A 91 -12.72 -7.96 -1.21
CA ALA A 91 -13.32 -6.64 -1.01
C ALA A 91 -12.31 -5.49 -1.18
N ARG A 92 -11.03 -5.66 -0.81
CA ARG A 92 -9.98 -4.65 -1.07
C ARG A 92 -9.73 -4.45 -2.56
N TYR A 93 -9.67 -5.53 -3.33
CA TYR A 93 -9.47 -5.47 -4.79
C TYR A 93 -10.69 -4.87 -5.50
N LEU A 94 -11.90 -5.24 -5.07
CA LEU A 94 -13.14 -4.64 -5.55
C LEU A 94 -13.16 -3.14 -5.25
N THR A 95 -12.89 -2.75 -4.01
CA THR A 95 -12.83 -1.34 -3.62
C THR A 95 -11.82 -0.54 -4.45
N ALA A 96 -10.60 -1.08 -4.65
CA ALA A 96 -9.57 -0.45 -5.47
C ALA A 96 -9.92 -0.36 -6.97
N ARG A 97 -10.99 -1.04 -7.41
CA ARG A 97 -11.48 -1.04 -8.79
C ARG A 97 -12.92 -0.57 -8.90
N ASN A 98 -13.40 0.22 -7.93
CA ASN A 98 -14.75 0.78 -7.91
C ASN A 98 -15.83 -0.30 -8.06
N TRP A 99 -15.64 -1.42 -7.36
CA TRP A 99 -16.51 -2.60 -7.38
C TRP A 99 -16.73 -3.21 -8.77
N ASN A 100 -15.80 -2.99 -9.70
CA ASN A 100 -15.80 -3.65 -11.00
C ASN A 100 -15.18 -5.06 -10.90
N VAL A 101 -16.03 -6.08 -11.03
CA VAL A 101 -15.66 -7.50 -10.89
C VAL A 101 -14.53 -7.89 -11.84
N THR A 102 -14.64 -7.60 -13.15
CA THR A 102 -13.62 -7.99 -14.14
C THR A 102 -12.25 -7.40 -13.83
N LYS A 103 -12.19 -6.09 -13.50
CA LYS A 103 -10.93 -5.40 -13.17
C LYS A 103 -10.35 -5.89 -11.83
N ALA A 104 -11.18 -6.13 -10.83
CA ALA A 104 -10.77 -6.64 -9.53
C ALA A 104 -10.21 -8.07 -9.65
N THR A 105 -10.92 -8.96 -10.35
CA THR A 105 -10.47 -10.32 -10.64
C THR A 105 -9.12 -10.33 -11.35
N LYS A 106 -8.94 -9.48 -12.39
CA LYS A 106 -7.67 -9.38 -13.11
C LYS A 106 -6.52 -8.98 -12.17
N MET A 107 -6.71 -7.93 -11.38
CA MET A 107 -5.70 -7.42 -10.44
C MET A 107 -5.36 -8.45 -9.35
N LEU A 108 -6.36 -9.16 -8.83
CA LEU A 108 -6.14 -10.22 -7.84
C LEU A 108 -5.38 -11.40 -8.45
N LYS A 109 -5.75 -11.84 -9.65
CA LYS A 109 -5.00 -12.88 -10.40
C LYS A 109 -3.53 -12.50 -10.60
N GLU A 110 -3.27 -11.25 -11.00
CA GLU A 110 -1.91 -10.72 -11.14
C GLU A 110 -1.16 -10.71 -9.80
N THR A 111 -1.83 -10.41 -8.69
CA THR A 111 -1.20 -10.51 -7.36
C THR A 111 -0.91 -11.95 -6.95
N LEU A 112 -1.84 -12.87 -7.15
CA LEU A 112 -1.62 -14.29 -6.83
C LEU A 112 -0.42 -14.84 -7.61
N LYS A 113 -0.32 -14.51 -8.91
CA LYS A 113 0.85 -14.84 -9.73
C LYS A 113 2.13 -14.20 -9.17
N TRP A 114 2.10 -12.90 -8.84
CA TRP A 114 3.25 -12.21 -8.25
C TRP A 114 3.69 -12.86 -6.93
N ARG A 115 2.78 -13.29 -6.05
CA ARG A 115 3.15 -13.97 -4.81
C ARG A 115 3.80 -15.32 -5.06
N LEU A 116 3.33 -16.09 -6.05
CA LEU A 116 3.97 -17.35 -6.44
C LEU A 116 5.42 -17.17 -6.92
N GLU A 117 5.71 -16.07 -7.61
CA GLU A 117 7.02 -15.77 -8.19
C GLU A 117 7.95 -15.06 -7.20
N TYR A 118 7.44 -14.05 -6.50
CA TYR A 118 8.18 -13.16 -5.62
C TYR A 118 8.37 -13.74 -4.21
N LYS A 119 7.40 -14.56 -3.75
CA LYS A 119 7.39 -15.25 -2.45
C LYS A 119 7.67 -14.31 -1.27
N PRO A 120 6.86 -13.27 -1.08
CA PRO A 120 7.07 -12.30 0.00
C PRO A 120 7.07 -12.97 1.40
N GLU A 121 6.32 -14.05 1.58
CA GLU A 121 6.27 -14.86 2.80
C GLU A 121 7.56 -15.66 3.09
N GLU A 122 8.45 -15.82 2.11
CA GLU A 122 9.73 -16.51 2.26
C GLU A 122 10.89 -15.56 2.60
N ILE A 123 10.67 -14.24 2.57
CA ILE A 123 11.72 -13.27 2.93
C ILE A 123 12.01 -13.39 4.42
N ARG A 124 13.29 -13.50 4.77
CA ARG A 124 13.76 -13.63 6.17
C ARG A 124 14.60 -12.44 6.60
N TRP A 125 14.61 -12.18 7.90
CA TRP A 125 15.30 -11.06 8.52
C TRP A 125 16.78 -11.01 8.17
N ASP A 126 17.47 -12.13 8.20
CA ASP A 126 18.91 -12.24 7.91
C ASP A 126 19.26 -11.77 6.49
N GLU A 127 18.38 -11.97 5.50
CA GLU A 127 18.56 -11.47 4.13
C GLU A 127 18.49 -9.93 4.02
N ILE A 128 17.71 -9.28 4.89
CA ILE A 128 17.36 -7.87 4.77
C ILE A 128 17.82 -6.99 5.93
N ALA A 129 18.44 -7.56 6.97
CA ALA A 129 18.82 -6.84 8.19
C ALA A 129 19.70 -5.60 7.91
N HIS A 130 20.59 -5.69 6.92
CA HIS A 130 21.43 -4.57 6.49
C HIS A 130 20.64 -3.36 5.97
N GLU A 131 19.46 -3.57 5.37
CA GLU A 131 18.56 -2.48 4.94
C GLU A 131 17.92 -1.77 6.15
N ALA A 132 17.86 -2.43 7.31
CA ALA A 132 17.18 -1.95 8.51
C ALA A 132 18.11 -1.21 9.50
N GLU A 133 19.44 -1.27 9.33
CA GLU A 133 20.44 -0.81 10.31
C GLU A 133 20.21 0.62 10.84
N THR A 134 19.77 1.52 9.97
CA THR A 134 19.51 2.92 10.31
C THR A 134 18.05 3.20 10.70
N GLY A 135 17.19 2.19 10.63
CA GLY A 135 15.74 2.27 10.82
C GLY A 135 15.08 3.22 9.85
N LYS A 136 15.46 3.18 8.56
CA LYS A 136 14.83 3.99 7.51
C LYS A 136 13.36 3.64 7.24
N ILE A 137 13.00 2.38 7.47
CA ILE A 137 11.63 1.87 7.49
C ILE A 137 11.59 0.83 8.58
N TYR A 138 10.57 0.79 9.43
CA TYR A 138 10.39 -0.28 10.42
C TYR A 138 8.95 -0.34 10.93
N ARG A 139 8.53 -1.53 11.38
CA ARG A 139 7.28 -1.70 12.14
C ARG A 139 7.51 -1.29 13.60
N SER A 140 6.68 -0.37 14.12
CA SER A 140 6.70 -0.02 15.54
C SER A 140 6.38 -1.22 16.44
N SER A 141 6.79 -1.16 17.71
CA SER A 141 6.38 -2.14 18.73
C SER A 141 4.98 -1.86 19.30
N TYR A 142 4.44 -0.67 19.05
CA TYR A 142 3.13 -0.21 19.50
C TYR A 142 2.18 -0.04 18.31
N SER A 143 0.88 0.09 18.60
CA SER A 143 -0.16 0.33 17.60
C SER A 143 -0.79 1.71 17.81
N ASP A 144 -1.58 2.15 16.85
CA ASP A 144 -2.43 3.31 17.07
C ASP A 144 -3.62 2.96 18.00
N LYS A 145 -4.39 3.97 18.42
CA LYS A 145 -5.56 3.80 19.30
C LYS A 145 -6.68 2.94 18.69
N PHE A 146 -6.58 2.58 17.41
CA PHE A 146 -7.52 1.75 16.67
C PHE A 146 -6.95 0.35 16.39
N GLY A 147 -5.84 -0.01 17.02
CA GLY A 147 -5.20 -1.32 16.90
C GLY A 147 -4.42 -1.52 15.60
N ARG A 148 -4.22 -0.49 14.77
CA ARG A 148 -3.48 -0.61 13.51
C ARG A 148 -1.99 -0.65 13.75
N SER A 149 -1.32 -1.60 13.10
CA SER A 149 0.14 -1.59 12.96
C SER A 149 0.62 -0.27 12.38
N ILE A 150 1.72 0.28 12.90
CA ILE A 150 2.33 1.51 12.38
C ILE A 150 3.64 1.15 11.68
N LEU A 151 3.75 1.60 10.43
CA LEU A 151 4.99 1.54 9.67
C LEU A 151 5.64 2.91 9.68
N VAL A 152 6.77 3.01 10.38
CA VAL A 152 7.56 4.24 10.46
C VAL A 152 8.48 4.32 9.26
N MET A 153 8.56 5.48 8.62
CA MET A 153 9.45 5.74 7.48
C MET A 153 10.25 7.01 7.74
N ARG A 154 11.57 6.90 7.62
CA ARG A 154 12.52 8.00 7.87
C ARG A 154 13.43 8.13 6.64
N PRO A 155 12.99 8.80 5.56
CA PRO A 155 13.79 8.94 4.34
C PRO A 155 15.14 9.67 4.54
N GLY A 156 15.33 10.39 5.66
CA GLY A 156 16.63 10.93 6.05
C GLY A 156 17.65 9.87 6.48
N HIS A 157 17.21 8.64 6.76
CA HIS A 157 18.03 7.54 7.26
C HIS A 157 18.45 6.55 6.16
N GLU A 158 18.34 6.90 4.88
CA GLU A 158 18.72 6.01 3.79
C GLU A 158 20.19 5.57 3.91
N ASN A 159 20.43 4.26 3.90
CA ASN A 159 21.76 3.66 4.11
C ASN A 159 22.23 2.79 2.94
N THR A 160 21.37 2.45 1.99
CA THR A 160 21.72 1.58 0.86
C THR A 160 21.45 2.24 -0.49
N LYS A 161 22.03 1.66 -1.55
CA LYS A 161 21.82 2.11 -2.95
C LYS A 161 21.02 1.09 -3.78
N SER A 162 20.96 -0.16 -3.34
CA SER A 162 20.31 -1.24 -4.10
C SER A 162 18.81 -1.03 -4.18
N THR A 163 18.28 -0.76 -5.37
CA THR A 163 16.82 -0.69 -5.55
C THR A 163 16.15 -2.00 -5.17
N LYS A 164 16.69 -3.14 -5.63
CA LYS A 164 16.12 -4.47 -5.36
C LYS A 164 16.08 -4.76 -3.86
N GLY A 165 17.15 -4.44 -3.14
CA GLY A 165 17.23 -4.60 -1.67
C GLY A 165 16.18 -3.76 -0.94
N LYS A 166 16.06 -2.48 -1.31
CA LYS A 166 15.03 -1.57 -0.78
C LYS A 166 13.61 -2.06 -1.02
N ILE A 167 13.30 -2.54 -2.23
CA ILE A 167 11.96 -3.07 -2.53
C ILE A 167 11.70 -4.35 -1.73
N ARG A 168 12.68 -5.26 -1.63
CA ARG A 168 12.55 -6.49 -0.82
C ARG A 168 12.35 -6.17 0.66
N TYR A 169 13.11 -5.22 1.20
CA TYR A 169 12.93 -4.77 2.58
C TYR A 169 11.59 -4.07 2.83
N PHE A 170 11.13 -3.26 1.87
CA PHE A 170 9.82 -2.62 1.94
C PHE A 170 8.69 -3.66 1.98
N VAL A 171 8.73 -4.65 1.08
CA VAL A 171 7.75 -5.75 1.06
C VAL A 171 7.78 -6.55 2.35
N TYR A 172 8.98 -6.88 2.86
CA TYR A 172 9.14 -7.54 4.16
C TYR A 172 8.47 -6.76 5.30
N CYS A 173 8.71 -5.44 5.37
CA CYS A 173 8.08 -4.58 6.36
C CYS A 173 6.54 -4.54 6.21
N MET A 174 6.02 -4.52 4.98
CA MET A 174 4.58 -4.54 4.71
C MET A 174 3.93 -5.86 5.16
N GLU A 175 4.53 -7.00 4.83
CA GLU A 175 4.04 -8.32 5.26
C GLU A 175 4.06 -8.46 6.78
N ASN A 176 5.14 -8.00 7.44
CA ASN A 176 5.21 -7.98 8.91
C ASN A 176 4.16 -7.05 9.52
N ALA A 177 3.90 -5.89 8.93
CA ALA A 177 2.84 -5.00 9.40
C ALA A 177 1.46 -5.65 9.27
N ILE A 178 1.20 -6.37 8.17
CA ILE A 178 -0.06 -7.11 7.93
C ILE A 178 -0.21 -8.29 8.89
N LEU A 179 0.84 -9.08 9.11
CA LEU A 179 0.84 -10.23 10.02
C LEU A 179 0.46 -9.83 11.46
N ASN A 180 0.76 -8.60 11.85
CA ASN A 180 0.52 -8.09 13.20
C ASN A 180 -0.74 -7.22 13.30
N LEU A 181 -1.61 -7.21 12.27
CA LEU A 181 -2.93 -6.58 12.38
C LEU A 181 -3.88 -7.45 13.21
N PRO A 182 -4.79 -6.84 13.99
CA PRO A 182 -5.93 -7.53 14.57
C PRO A 182 -6.82 -8.19 13.50
N PRO A 183 -7.56 -9.28 13.83
CA PRO A 183 -8.38 -10.02 12.86
C PRO A 183 -9.44 -9.17 12.12
N ASP A 184 -9.93 -8.10 12.73
CA ASP A 184 -10.94 -7.18 12.20
C ASP A 184 -10.35 -5.94 11.53
N GLN A 185 -9.02 -5.87 11.41
CA GLN A 185 -8.30 -4.72 10.87
C GLN A 185 -7.55 -5.10 9.59
N GLU A 186 -7.78 -4.33 8.53
CA GLU A 186 -7.16 -4.58 7.23
C GLU A 186 -6.14 -3.51 6.83
N GLN A 187 -6.07 -2.43 7.62
CA GLN A 187 -5.30 -1.24 7.33
C GLN A 187 -4.20 -0.99 8.35
N MET A 188 -3.09 -0.44 7.86
CA MET A 188 -1.97 0.05 8.66
C MET A 188 -1.86 1.57 8.57
N VAL A 189 -1.12 2.15 9.51
CA VAL A 189 -0.77 3.57 9.53
C VAL A 189 0.65 3.76 9.05
N TRP A 190 0.90 4.80 8.26
CA TRP A 190 2.25 5.22 7.93
C TRP A 190 2.61 6.47 8.70
N LEU A 191 3.78 6.47 9.34
CA LEU A 191 4.28 7.60 10.10
C LEU A 191 5.63 8.02 9.54
N ILE A 192 5.67 9.17 8.86
CA ILE A 192 6.79 9.58 8.01
C ILE A 192 7.51 10.76 8.65
N ASP A 193 8.76 10.55 9.07
CA ASP A 193 9.66 11.58 9.60
C ASP A 193 10.54 12.17 8.51
N PHE A 194 10.39 13.46 8.23
CA PHE A 194 11.23 14.15 7.25
C PHE A 194 12.50 14.77 7.85
N LYS A 195 12.82 14.54 9.12
CA LYS A 195 14.09 15.00 9.69
C LYS A 195 15.27 14.44 8.91
N GLY A 196 16.20 15.32 8.53
CA GLY A 196 17.37 14.96 7.72
C GLY A 196 17.05 14.58 6.26
N PHE A 197 15.80 14.78 5.81
CA PHE A 197 15.41 14.47 4.45
C PHE A 197 16.17 15.32 3.42
N ASN A 198 16.78 14.65 2.44
CA ASN A 198 17.40 15.28 1.29
C ASN A 198 16.88 14.61 0.00
N LEU A 199 16.60 15.42 -1.02
CA LEU A 199 16.15 14.96 -2.33
C LEU A 199 17.17 14.04 -3.01
N SER A 200 18.47 14.16 -2.69
CA SER A 200 19.50 13.24 -3.17
C SER A 200 19.30 11.80 -2.70
N ASN A 201 18.57 11.59 -1.60
CA ASN A 201 18.32 10.26 -1.04
C ASN A 201 17.19 9.52 -1.78
N ILE A 202 16.43 10.21 -2.65
CA ILE A 202 15.32 9.60 -3.40
C ILE A 202 15.78 9.19 -4.79
N SER A 203 15.70 7.88 -5.05
CA SER A 203 15.81 7.32 -6.39
C SER A 203 14.43 7.26 -7.04
N ILE A 204 14.25 7.95 -8.18
CA ILE A 204 13.02 7.90 -8.98
C ILE A 204 12.64 6.46 -9.34
N ARG A 205 13.66 5.64 -9.66
CA ARG A 205 13.45 4.23 -9.98
C ARG A 205 12.86 3.48 -8.79
N THR A 206 13.44 3.65 -7.61
CA THR A 206 12.94 3.00 -6.39
C THR A 206 11.53 3.48 -6.06
N THR A 207 11.26 4.78 -6.15
CA THR A 207 9.91 5.33 -5.94
C THR A 207 8.88 4.72 -6.89
N LYS A 208 9.22 4.58 -8.17
CA LYS A 208 8.32 3.96 -9.16
C LYS A 208 8.08 2.49 -8.84
N GLU A 209 9.13 1.71 -8.58
CA GLU A 209 8.99 0.28 -8.26
C GLU A 209 8.18 0.08 -6.96
N THR A 210 8.37 0.92 -5.94
CA THR A 210 7.56 0.90 -4.71
C THR A 210 6.08 1.21 -5.01
N ALA A 211 5.80 2.23 -5.83
CA ALA A 211 4.45 2.57 -6.22
C ALA A 211 3.78 1.44 -7.01
N ASP A 212 4.49 0.83 -7.95
CA ASP A 212 4.00 -0.31 -8.74
C ASP A 212 3.64 -1.50 -7.83
N VAL A 213 4.48 -1.82 -6.84
CA VAL A 213 4.18 -2.89 -5.86
C VAL A 213 2.92 -2.58 -5.03
N LEU A 214 2.84 -1.37 -4.48
CA LEU A 214 1.70 -0.96 -3.64
C LEU A 214 0.38 -0.95 -4.39
N GLN A 215 0.39 -0.34 -5.57
CA GLN A 215 -0.82 -0.14 -6.37
C GLN A 215 -1.35 -1.43 -6.96
N ASN A 216 -0.49 -2.40 -7.26
CA ASN A 216 -0.88 -3.64 -7.92
C ASN A 216 -1.11 -4.79 -6.93
N HIS A 217 -0.40 -4.81 -5.80
CA HIS A 217 -0.36 -5.99 -4.91
C HIS A 217 -0.80 -5.73 -3.46
N TYR A 218 -0.89 -4.46 -3.03
CA TYR A 218 -1.33 -4.10 -1.68
C TYR A 218 -2.48 -3.06 -1.68
N PRO A 219 -3.57 -3.30 -2.43
CA PRO A 219 -4.68 -2.35 -2.49
C PRO A 219 -5.31 -2.16 -1.11
N GLU A 220 -5.76 -0.92 -0.85
CA GLU A 220 -6.55 -0.54 0.33
C GLU A 220 -5.91 -0.85 1.70
N ARG A 221 -4.59 -1.10 1.76
CA ARG A 221 -3.86 -1.33 3.02
C ARG A 221 -3.55 -0.06 3.82
N LEU A 222 -3.54 1.11 3.20
CA LEU A 222 -3.28 2.36 3.91
C LEU A 222 -4.55 2.88 4.59
N GLY A 223 -4.53 3.00 5.92
CA GLY A 223 -5.56 3.69 6.70
C GLY A 223 -5.37 5.20 6.60
N PHE A 224 -4.23 5.68 7.09
CA PHE A 224 -3.74 7.04 6.82
C PHE A 224 -2.21 7.11 6.88
N ALA A 225 -1.65 8.16 6.27
CA ALA A 225 -0.26 8.53 6.34
C ALA A 225 -0.12 9.87 7.06
N ILE A 226 0.74 9.93 8.06
CA ILE A 226 1.13 11.15 8.75
C ILE A 226 2.49 11.58 8.23
N LEU A 227 2.55 12.79 7.69
CA LEU A 227 3.79 13.45 7.31
C LEU A 227 4.13 14.38 8.47
N TYR A 228 5.12 13.99 9.26
CA TYR A 228 5.53 14.72 10.46
C TYR A 228 6.69 15.67 10.13
N ASN A 229 6.52 16.95 10.45
CA ASN A 229 7.43 18.04 10.12
C ASN A 229 7.95 18.00 8.66
N PRO A 230 7.09 17.84 7.64
CA PRO A 230 7.54 17.86 6.27
C PRO A 230 8.17 19.24 5.96
N PRO A 231 9.20 19.32 5.11
CA PRO A 231 9.82 20.59 4.76
C PRO A 231 8.77 21.51 4.11
N LYS A 232 8.84 22.83 4.35
CA LYS A 232 7.84 23.79 3.86
C LYS A 232 7.60 23.76 2.34
N PHE A 233 8.57 23.26 1.55
CA PHE A 233 8.38 23.08 0.11
C PHE A 233 7.42 21.92 -0.27
N PHE A 234 7.00 21.10 0.70
CA PHE A 234 6.11 19.95 0.48
C PHE A 234 4.63 20.36 0.37
N GLU A 235 4.20 21.48 0.97
CA GLU A 235 2.80 21.92 0.90
C GLU A 235 2.37 22.40 -0.51
N PRO A 236 3.16 23.22 -1.22
CA PRO A 236 2.85 23.56 -2.61
C PRO A 236 2.86 22.31 -3.50
N PHE A 237 3.78 21.38 -3.25
CA PHE A 237 3.85 20.09 -3.94
C PHE A 237 2.57 19.27 -3.74
N TRP A 238 2.13 19.12 -2.48
CA TRP A 238 0.95 18.35 -2.14
C TRP A 238 -0.31 18.93 -2.78
N THR A 239 -0.39 20.26 -2.87
CA THR A 239 -1.50 20.95 -3.56
C THR A 239 -1.61 20.54 -5.03
N VAL A 240 -0.48 20.36 -5.73
CA VAL A 240 -0.46 19.84 -7.11
C VAL A 240 -0.80 18.35 -7.14
N ALA A 241 -0.22 17.55 -6.25
CA ALA A 241 -0.44 16.10 -6.17
C ALA A 241 -1.92 15.74 -5.89
N LYS A 242 -2.63 16.55 -5.10
CA LYS A 242 -4.06 16.37 -4.80
C LYS A 242 -4.95 16.32 -6.05
N HIS A 243 -4.57 17.00 -7.12
CA HIS A 243 -5.34 17.01 -8.37
C HIS A 243 -5.11 15.73 -9.21
N LEU A 244 -4.05 14.97 -8.90
CA LEU A 244 -3.70 13.72 -9.58
C LEU A 244 -4.11 12.48 -8.78
N LEU A 245 -4.35 12.63 -7.48
CA LEU A 245 -4.77 11.56 -6.58
C LEU A 245 -6.30 11.55 -6.44
N GLU A 246 -6.88 10.35 -6.35
CA GLU A 246 -8.30 10.20 -6.05
C GLU A 246 -8.64 10.84 -4.68
N PRO A 247 -9.80 11.52 -4.53
CA PRO A 247 -10.19 12.17 -3.27
C PRO A 247 -10.13 11.27 -2.03
N LYS A 248 -10.32 9.94 -2.20
CA LYS A 248 -10.18 8.96 -1.11
C LYS A 248 -8.74 8.90 -0.59
N THR A 249 -7.76 8.89 -1.48
CA THR A 249 -6.33 8.86 -1.14
C THR A 249 -5.87 10.18 -0.51
N CYS A 250 -6.35 11.32 -1.02
CA CYS A 250 -6.03 12.64 -0.46
C CYS A 250 -6.45 12.77 1.01
N ARG A 251 -7.63 12.23 1.37
CA ARG A 251 -8.16 12.27 2.74
C ARG A 251 -7.37 11.41 3.73
N LYS A 252 -6.58 10.45 3.24
CA LYS A 252 -5.73 9.59 4.05
C LYS A 252 -4.41 10.26 4.44
N VAL A 253 -4.04 11.41 3.87
CA VAL A 253 -2.76 12.06 4.15
C VAL A 253 -2.95 13.22 5.11
N LYS A 254 -2.30 13.17 6.27
CA LYS A 254 -2.33 14.19 7.32
C LYS A 254 -0.95 14.83 7.47
N PHE A 255 -0.92 16.15 7.52
CA PHE A 255 0.29 16.93 7.78
C PHE A 255 0.30 17.31 9.25
N VAL A 256 1.42 17.04 9.93
CA VAL A 256 1.59 17.37 11.33
C VAL A 256 2.86 18.18 11.51
N TYR A 257 2.75 19.31 12.20
CA TYR A 257 3.83 20.23 12.51
C TYR A 257 3.98 20.35 14.02
N SER A 258 5.18 20.07 14.52
CA SER A 258 5.49 20.10 15.96
C SER A 258 5.40 21.49 16.59
N ASP A 259 5.33 22.54 15.78
CA ASP A 259 5.14 23.94 16.20
C ASP A 259 3.69 24.44 16.05
N ASP A 260 2.76 23.60 15.57
CA ASP A 260 1.33 23.93 15.42
C ASP A 260 0.45 23.02 16.30
N ASP A 261 -0.09 23.60 17.38
CA ASP A 261 -0.93 22.90 18.35
C ASP A 261 -2.20 22.30 17.74
N ASN A 262 -2.74 22.84 16.64
CA ASN A 262 -3.90 22.25 15.97
C ASN A 262 -3.55 20.90 15.34
N THR A 263 -2.35 20.80 14.77
CA THR A 263 -1.91 19.55 14.14
C THR A 263 -1.34 18.55 15.14
N LYS A 264 -0.86 19.00 16.31
CA LYS A 264 -0.49 18.09 17.42
C LYS A 264 -1.66 17.29 17.94
N LYS A 265 -2.85 17.89 18.04
CA LYS A 265 -4.08 17.17 18.46
C LYS A 265 -4.38 15.95 17.59
N ILE A 266 -4.00 15.98 16.31
CA ILE A 266 -4.11 14.82 15.42
C ILE A 266 -3.30 13.63 15.99
N MET A 267 -2.12 13.88 16.55
CA MET A 267 -1.30 12.82 17.16
C MET A 267 -1.97 12.30 18.44
N GLU A 268 -2.45 13.20 19.29
CA GLU A 268 -3.13 12.85 20.56
C GLU A 268 -4.42 12.04 20.32
N GLU A 269 -5.16 12.36 19.26
CA GLU A 269 -6.38 11.63 18.89
C GLU A 269 -6.09 10.21 18.36
N LEU A 270 -4.94 10.03 17.71
CA LEU A 270 -4.62 8.80 16.98
C LEU A 270 -3.72 7.84 17.74
N PHE A 271 -2.86 8.34 18.63
CA PHE A 271 -1.84 7.53 19.32
C PHE A 271 -1.92 7.67 20.83
N ASP A 272 -1.45 6.64 21.52
CA ASP A 272 -1.05 6.77 22.91
C ASP A 272 0.27 7.55 22.97
N MET A 273 0.25 8.69 23.66
CA MET A 273 1.41 9.58 23.73
C MET A 273 2.52 8.99 24.60
N ASP A 274 2.24 8.07 25.51
CA ASP A 274 3.26 7.42 26.35
C ASP A 274 4.01 6.32 25.59
N GLU A 275 3.38 5.73 24.57
CA GLU A 275 4.02 4.74 23.70
C GLU A 275 4.70 5.37 22.47
N LEU A 276 4.14 6.47 21.96
CA LEU A 276 4.62 7.18 20.77
C LEU A 276 6.06 7.70 20.96
N ASP A 277 6.91 7.43 19.96
CA ASP A 277 8.31 7.90 19.94
C ASP A 277 8.38 9.45 20.02
N CYS A 278 9.28 9.95 20.85
CA CYS A 278 9.59 11.37 21.00
C CYS A 278 9.96 12.07 19.69
N ALA A 279 10.47 11.34 18.69
CA ALA A 279 10.69 11.86 17.33
C ALA A 279 9.40 12.38 16.66
N PHE A 280 8.24 11.90 17.11
CA PHE A 280 6.91 12.30 16.65
C PHE A 280 6.11 13.09 17.69
N GLY A 281 6.79 13.59 18.74
CA GLY A 281 6.18 14.39 19.80
C GLY A 281 5.53 13.59 20.93
N GLY A 282 5.76 12.27 21.00
CA GLY A 282 5.35 11.46 22.15
C GLY A 282 6.35 11.52 23.32
N ASN A 283 6.05 10.77 24.38
CA ASN A 283 6.80 10.74 25.63
C ASN A 283 7.80 9.58 25.68
N ASN A 284 7.78 8.65 24.72
CA ASN A 284 8.68 7.50 24.68
C ASN A 284 10.08 7.89 24.18
N GLN A 285 11.08 7.76 25.05
CA GLN A 285 12.48 8.14 24.79
C GLN A 285 13.33 7.01 24.19
N VAL A 286 12.82 5.77 24.11
CA VAL A 286 13.62 4.59 23.71
C VAL A 286 14.05 4.67 22.23
N GLY A 287 13.21 5.27 21.38
CA GLY A 287 13.46 5.41 19.95
C GLY A 287 13.65 4.08 19.21
N PHE A 288 14.22 4.15 18.01
CA PHE A 288 14.55 2.94 17.22
C PHE A 288 15.84 2.29 17.72
N ASN A 289 15.75 1.03 18.15
CA ASN A 289 16.88 0.16 18.46
C ASN A 289 16.90 -1.06 17.52
N ILE A 290 18.00 -1.26 16.80
CA ILE A 290 18.13 -2.34 15.81
C ILE A 290 18.12 -3.73 16.45
N ASN A 291 18.66 -3.92 17.65
CA ASN A 291 18.72 -5.22 18.30
C ASN A 291 17.32 -5.66 18.75
N ASP A 292 16.58 -4.73 19.37
CA ASP A 292 15.20 -5.00 19.80
C ASP A 292 14.29 -5.23 18.58
N TYR A 293 14.52 -4.49 17.50
CA TYR A 293 13.79 -4.68 16.25
C TYR A 293 14.12 -6.04 15.61
N ALA A 294 15.40 -6.40 15.53
CA ALA A 294 15.86 -7.68 15.00
C ALA A 294 15.23 -8.86 15.74
N ALA A 295 15.19 -8.81 17.09
CA ALA A 295 14.58 -9.85 17.90
C ALA A 295 13.08 -10.02 17.57
N ARG A 296 12.33 -8.93 17.39
CA ARG A 296 10.92 -9.00 16.98
C ARG A 296 10.75 -9.57 15.57
N MET A 297 11.61 -9.17 14.65
CA MET A 297 11.55 -9.62 13.25
C MET A 297 11.86 -11.12 13.13
N GLN A 298 12.85 -11.61 13.87
CA GLN A 298 13.14 -13.04 13.94
C GLN A 298 12.00 -13.85 14.56
N GLU A 299 11.26 -13.28 15.51
CA GLU A 299 10.07 -13.93 16.08
C GLU A 299 8.90 -13.93 15.10
N ASP A 300 8.70 -12.84 14.37
CA ASP A 300 7.69 -12.76 13.31
C ASP A 300 8.01 -13.73 12.14
N ASP A 301 9.28 -13.93 11.78
CA ASP A 301 9.71 -14.94 10.80
C ASP A 301 9.28 -16.35 11.21
N LYS A 302 9.44 -16.71 12.50
CA LYS A 302 8.97 -18.00 13.03
C LYS A 302 7.45 -18.10 12.95
N ARG A 303 6.73 -17.05 13.34
CA ARG A 303 5.25 -17.02 13.29
C ARG A 303 4.74 -17.17 11.86
N MET A 304 5.36 -16.46 10.91
CA MET A 304 5.06 -16.57 9.49
C MET A 304 5.29 -18.00 8.99
N HIS A 305 6.44 -18.61 9.34
CA HIS A 305 6.73 -20.00 8.97
C HIS A 305 5.69 -20.98 9.54
N LEU A 306 5.28 -20.82 10.80
CA LEU A 306 4.27 -21.66 11.43
C LEU A 306 2.90 -21.52 10.76
N PHE A 307 2.48 -20.29 10.44
CA PHE A 307 1.24 -20.01 9.73
C PHE A 307 1.19 -20.78 8.39
N TRP A 308 2.25 -20.67 7.57
CA TRP A 308 2.31 -21.38 6.30
C TRP A 308 2.51 -22.89 6.43
N SER A 309 3.17 -23.36 7.48
CA SER A 309 3.33 -24.80 7.73
C SER A 309 2.01 -25.46 8.14
N GLN A 310 1.19 -24.79 8.95
CA GLN A 310 -0.12 -25.29 9.38
C GLN A 310 -1.14 -25.30 8.25
N GLU A 311 -1.16 -24.26 7.41
CA GLU A 311 -1.97 -24.23 6.19
C GLU A 311 -1.60 -25.38 5.24
N ASN A 312 -0.30 -25.61 5.03
CA ASN A 312 0.18 -26.72 4.20
C ASN A 312 -0.10 -28.11 4.81
N ALA A 313 -0.10 -28.24 6.15
CA ALA A 313 -0.45 -29.49 6.81
C ALA A 313 -1.94 -29.79 6.70
N SER A 314 -2.79 -28.78 6.87
CA SER A 314 -4.25 -28.87 6.77
C SER A 314 -4.70 -29.23 5.33
N SER A 315 -3.93 -28.81 4.32
CA SER A 315 -4.18 -29.19 2.94
C SER A 315 -3.68 -30.60 2.57
N SER A 316 -2.58 -31.07 3.17
CA SER A 316 -2.03 -32.41 2.91
C SER A 316 -2.91 -33.58 3.37
N SER A 317 -3.92 -33.33 4.22
CA SER A 317 -4.92 -34.34 4.63
C SER A 317 -6.05 -34.57 3.62
N VAL A 318 -6.07 -33.86 2.48
CA VAL A 318 -7.03 -34.10 1.38
C VAL A 318 -6.26 -34.64 0.17
N GLN A 319 -6.29 -35.96 -0.05
CA GLN A 319 -5.54 -36.58 -1.14
C GLN A 319 -6.18 -36.37 -2.53
N HIS A 320 -5.39 -35.73 -3.40
CA HIS A 320 -5.16 -35.95 -4.83
C HIS A 320 -6.33 -36.11 -5.82
N GLU A 321 -6.46 -35.11 -6.69
CA GLU A 321 -6.43 -35.35 -8.14
C GLU A 321 -5.60 -34.28 -8.86
N THR A 322 -4.69 -34.74 -9.71
CA THR A 322 -3.63 -33.97 -10.38
C THR A 322 -4.17 -33.00 -11.42
N ILE A 323 -3.96 -31.69 -11.27
CA ILE A 323 -3.95 -30.74 -12.40
C ILE A 323 -2.78 -29.76 -12.26
N THR A 324 -1.65 -30.12 -12.86
CA THR A 324 -0.58 -29.18 -13.18
C THR A 324 -0.96 -28.32 -14.38
N THR A 325 -0.63 -27.02 -14.25
CA THR A 325 -0.39 -26.05 -15.32
C THR A 325 -1.54 -25.77 -16.29
N ASN A 326 -2.51 -24.94 -15.88
CA ASN A 326 -3.23 -24.05 -16.82
C ASN A 326 -4.04 -22.91 -16.15
N VAL A 327 -3.63 -22.38 -14.99
CA VAL A 327 -4.39 -21.31 -14.30
C VAL A 327 -4.25 -19.94 -15.00
N PHE A 328 -3.22 -19.75 -15.83
CA PHE A 328 -2.98 -18.49 -16.55
C PHE A 328 -2.64 -18.77 -18.03
N GLY A 329 -3.61 -19.27 -18.79
CA GLY A 329 -3.49 -19.46 -20.24
C GLY A 329 -3.45 -18.12 -20.98
N ASN A 330 -2.35 -17.90 -21.71
CA ASN A 330 -2.13 -16.77 -22.60
C ASN A 330 -2.89 -17.02 -23.91
N SER A 331 -3.86 -16.18 -24.26
CA SER A 331 -4.51 -16.22 -25.58
C SER A 331 -3.67 -15.42 -26.58
N GLY A 332 -3.12 -16.11 -27.58
CA GLY A 332 -2.49 -15.48 -28.75
C GLY A 332 -1.37 -16.30 -29.35
N SER A 333 -1.69 -17.43 -29.98
CA SER A 333 -0.85 -18.03 -31.01
C SER A 333 -1.43 -17.64 -32.37
N ASP A 334 -0.69 -16.87 -33.16
CA ASP A 334 -0.66 -17.10 -34.60
C ASP A 334 0.76 -17.55 -34.94
N SER A 335 0.80 -18.80 -35.38
CA SER A 335 1.95 -19.50 -35.92
C SER A 335 2.21 -19.06 -37.36
N ASP A 336 3.48 -18.83 -37.71
CA ASP A 336 3.98 -19.40 -38.96
C ASP A 336 5.48 -19.70 -38.91
N LYS A 337 5.82 -20.81 -39.57
CA LYS A 337 7.00 -21.67 -39.45
C LYS A 337 8.32 -21.06 -39.99
N PRO A 338 9.47 -21.66 -39.63
CA PRO A 338 10.78 -21.32 -40.19
C PRO A 338 11.08 -22.15 -41.45
N GLU A 339 11.72 -21.54 -42.44
CA GLU A 339 12.47 -22.23 -43.50
C GLU A 339 13.97 -21.94 -43.36
N ASN A 340 14.76 -22.99 -43.55
CA ASN A 340 16.20 -23.07 -43.34
C ASN A 340 16.90 -23.34 -44.69
N GLY A 341 18.06 -22.71 -44.93
CA GLY A 341 19.04 -23.07 -45.97
C GLY A 341 18.86 -22.33 -47.30
N THR A 342 19.87 -21.76 -47.97
CA THR A 342 21.31 -22.09 -48.06
C THR A 342 22.07 -20.89 -48.70
N PRO A 343 23.43 -20.86 -48.70
CA PRO A 343 24.26 -19.71 -49.07
C PRO A 343 24.78 -19.75 -50.52
N GLY A 344 25.25 -18.59 -51.00
CA GLY A 344 25.92 -18.38 -52.30
C GLY A 344 25.25 -17.19 -53.02
N ARG A 345 25.94 -16.15 -53.48
CA ARG A 345 27.32 -16.01 -53.93
C ARG A 345 27.69 -14.52 -53.89
#